data_AF-X1RW98-F1
#
_entry.id   AF-X1RW98-F1
#
_cell.length_a   1.000
_cell.length_b   1.000
_cell.length_c   1.000
_cell.angle_alpha   90.00
_cell.angle_beta   90.00
_cell.angle_gamma   90.00
#
_symmetry.space_group_name_H-M   'P 1'
#
loop_
_entity.id
_entity.type
_entity.pdbx_description
1 polymer ?
#
loop_
_entity_poly.entity_id
_entity_poly.type
_entity_poly.pdbx_seq_one_letter_code
_entity_poly.pdbx_strand_id
1 'polypeptide(L)'
;MIIEPGSKRLEELVAEFWTLKLGYSFASPKVKIYSREEYIEETGNDKTVARYSPKKGQLSLLPDIVLHSRLLLHELAHHLQSSKLGSAEFLGTYDEYTETYGYLNNPYEVEAREFEAKWWPEFERLLKKKLEDSGIA
;
A
#
# COMPACT_ATOMS: atom_id res chain seq x y z
N MET A 1 -11.79 4.72 -15.70
CA MET A 1 -12.89 4.83 -14.76
C MET A 1 -12.43 4.29 -13.41
N ILE A 2 -12.41 5.12 -12.35
CA ILE A 2 -12.17 4.66 -10.98
C ILE A 2 -13.31 3.72 -10.56
N ILE A 3 -12.98 2.57 -9.98
CA ILE A 3 -13.96 1.59 -9.52
C ILE A 3 -14.41 1.96 -8.09
N GLU A 4 -15.24 2.99 -8.00
CA GLU A 4 -15.62 3.67 -6.75
C GLU A 4 -16.13 2.75 -5.61
N PRO A 5 -17.03 1.76 -5.84
CA PRO A 5 -17.51 0.91 -4.76
C PRO A 5 -16.42 0.01 -4.14
N GLY A 6 -15.50 -0.48 -4.97
CA GLY A 6 -14.36 -1.29 -4.51
C GLY A 6 -13.32 -0.43 -3.81
N SER A 7 -13.05 0.76 -4.34
CA SER A 7 -12.07 1.70 -3.79
C SER A 7 -12.43 2.12 -2.38
N LYS A 8 -13.68 2.52 -2.15
CA LYS A 8 -14.14 2.98 -0.84
C LYS A 8 -14.03 1.91 0.25
N ARG A 9 -14.45 0.67 -0.04
CA ARG A 9 -14.38 -0.44 0.93
C ARG A 9 -12.94 -0.80 1.30
N LEU A 10 -12.06 -0.79 0.31
CA LEU A 10 -10.65 -1.07 0.56
C LEU A 10 -9.98 0.07 1.33
N GLU A 11 -10.36 1.32 1.04
CA GLU A 11 -9.94 2.49 1.81
C GLU A 11 -10.38 2.39 3.28
N GLU A 12 -11.63 2.01 3.55
CA GLU A 12 -12.14 1.78 4.91
C GLU A 12 -11.35 0.68 5.63
N LEU A 13 -11.06 -0.45 4.96
CA LEU A 13 -10.22 -1.51 5.52
C LEU A 13 -8.83 -1.01 5.90
N VAL A 14 -8.19 -0.27 4.99
CA VAL A 14 -6.86 0.29 5.20
C VAL A 14 -6.87 1.27 6.36
N ALA A 15 -7.86 2.17 6.43
CA ALA A 15 -7.98 3.14 7.51
C ALA A 15 -8.24 2.48 8.87
N GLU A 16 -9.10 1.47 8.93
CA GLU A 16 -9.35 0.68 10.14
C GLU A 16 -8.09 -0.05 10.59
N PHE A 17 -7.40 -0.73 9.68
CA PHE A 17 -6.16 -1.42 10.00
C PHE A 17 -5.09 -0.45 10.52
N TRP A 18 -4.93 0.67 9.82
CA TRP A 18 -3.98 1.72 10.19
C TRP A 18 -4.22 2.27 11.60
N THR A 19 -5.46 2.62 11.89
CA THR A 19 -5.82 3.29 13.16
C THR A 19 -5.91 2.30 14.31
N LEU A 20 -6.62 1.18 14.11
CA LEU A 20 -6.99 0.28 15.20
C LEU A 20 -5.96 -0.81 15.46
N LYS A 21 -5.18 -1.21 14.46
CA LYS A 21 -4.18 -2.29 14.61
C LYS A 21 -2.77 -1.75 14.71
N LEU A 22 -2.41 -0.77 13.88
CA LEU A 22 -1.07 -0.19 13.91
C LEU A 22 -0.94 0.94 14.94
N GLY A 23 -2.01 1.69 15.20
CA GLY A 23 -2.05 2.73 16.22
C GLY A 23 -1.15 3.93 15.92
N TYR A 24 -0.86 4.20 14.64
CA TYR A 24 -0.04 5.34 14.24
C TYR A 24 -0.84 6.66 14.30
N SER A 25 -0.17 7.74 14.72
CA SER A 25 -0.78 9.08 14.80
C SER A 25 -0.87 9.79 13.44
N PHE A 26 -0.28 9.22 12.39
CA PHE A 26 -0.34 9.76 11.03
C PHE A 26 -1.68 9.42 10.38
N ALA A 27 -2.14 10.25 9.44
CA ALA A 27 -3.30 9.92 8.63
C ALA A 27 -3.02 8.66 7.79
N SER A 28 -4.03 7.82 7.58
CA SER A 28 -3.93 6.68 6.66
C SER A 28 -3.78 7.17 5.20
N PRO A 29 -3.22 6.36 4.29
CA PRO A 29 -3.09 6.78 2.91
C PRO A 29 -4.45 6.77 2.22
N LYS A 30 -4.60 7.60 1.18
CA LYS A 30 -5.73 7.51 0.25
C LYS A 30 -5.62 6.21 -0.53
N VAL A 31 -6.75 5.59 -0.88
CA VAL A 31 -6.77 4.37 -1.70
C VAL A 31 -7.55 4.61 -2.99
N LYS A 32 -6.95 4.29 -4.13
CA LYS A 32 -7.61 4.37 -5.45
C LYS A 32 -7.43 3.11 -6.26
N ILE A 33 -8.54 2.56 -6.74
CA ILE A 33 -8.56 1.42 -7.67
C ILE A 33 -8.80 1.91 -9.10
N TYR A 34 -7.92 1.52 -10.01
CA TYR A 34 -7.89 1.95 -11.40
C TYR A 34 -8.19 0.79 -12.37
N SER A 35 -8.57 1.11 -13.62
CA SER A 35 -8.41 0.14 -14.71
C SER A 35 -6.93 -0.11 -14.97
N ARG A 36 -6.60 -1.15 -15.75
CA ARG A 36 -5.20 -1.46 -16.07
C ARG A 36 -4.50 -0.32 -16.80
N GLU A 37 -5.16 0.27 -17.78
CA GLU A 37 -4.63 1.37 -18.61
C GLU A 37 -4.38 2.61 -17.74
N GLU A 38 -5.35 2.98 -16.90
CA GLU A 38 -5.24 4.14 -16.02
C GLU A 38 -4.21 3.93 -14.91
N TYR A 39 -4.05 2.71 -14.41
CA TYR A 39 -2.99 2.39 -13.46
C TYR A 39 -1.61 2.62 -14.08
N ILE A 40 -1.40 2.18 -15.33
CA ILE A 40 -0.15 2.42 -16.04
C ILE A 40 0.05 3.91 -16.29
N GLU A 41 -0.99 4.65 -16.65
CA GLU A 41 -0.92 6.11 -16.83
C GLU A 41 -0.58 6.84 -15.52
N GLU A 42 -1.27 6.50 -14.43
CA GLU A 42 -1.10 7.12 -13.11
C GLU A 42 0.26 6.79 -12.47
N THR A 43 0.75 5.57 -12.66
CA THR A 43 1.93 5.06 -11.96
C THR A 43 3.16 4.96 -12.84
N GLY A 44 3.03 4.90 -14.16
CA GLY A 44 4.10 4.54 -15.08
C GLY A 44 4.61 3.09 -14.92
N ASN A 45 3.82 2.19 -14.32
CA ASN A 45 4.23 0.82 -14.01
C ASN A 45 3.22 -0.20 -14.54
N ASP A 46 3.71 -1.21 -15.26
CA ASP A 46 2.93 -2.33 -15.80
C ASP A 46 3.34 -3.69 -15.20
N LYS A 47 4.20 -3.72 -14.19
CA LYS A 47 4.74 -4.96 -13.60
C LYS A 47 4.16 -5.29 -12.24
N THR A 48 3.49 -4.34 -11.62
CA THR A 48 2.93 -4.45 -10.25
C THR A 48 1.45 -4.11 -10.26
N VAL A 49 0.77 -4.48 -9.18
CA VAL A 49 -0.68 -4.25 -8.98
C VAL A 49 -0.98 -3.26 -7.87
N ALA A 50 0.06 -2.76 -7.19
CA ALA A 50 -0.02 -1.74 -6.16
C ALA A 50 1.21 -0.84 -6.26
N ARG A 51 1.01 0.46 -6.02
CA ARG A 51 2.10 1.42 -5.89
C ARG A 51 1.73 2.54 -4.94
N TYR A 52 2.63 2.85 -4.01
CA TYR A 52 2.55 4.05 -3.19
C TYR A 52 3.14 5.27 -3.91
N SER A 53 2.45 6.40 -3.78
CA SER A 53 2.93 7.71 -4.20
C SER A 53 3.20 8.59 -2.98
N PRO A 54 4.47 8.80 -2.59
CA PRO A 54 4.82 9.67 -1.45
C PRO A 54 4.29 11.09 -1.60
N LYS A 55 4.35 11.65 -2.81
CA LYS A 55 3.89 13.02 -3.08
C LYS A 55 2.37 13.19 -2.93
N LYS A 56 1.60 12.14 -3.25
CA LYS A 56 0.13 12.18 -3.17
C LYS A 56 -0.41 11.61 -1.85
N GLY A 57 0.42 10.90 -1.09
CA GLY A 57 -0.03 10.14 0.08
C GLY A 57 -1.08 9.08 -0.31
N GLN A 58 -0.89 8.42 -1.45
CA GLN A 58 -1.91 7.58 -2.09
C GLN A 58 -1.36 6.21 -2.47
N LEU A 59 -2.16 5.18 -2.25
CA LEU A 59 -2.03 3.85 -2.80
C LEU A 59 -2.86 3.76 -4.08
N SER A 60 -2.19 3.57 -5.22
CA SER A 60 -2.82 3.29 -6.52
C SER A 60 -2.79 1.79 -6.74
N LEU A 61 -3.94 1.17 -7.02
CA LEU A 61 -4.12 -0.28 -7.01
C LEU A 61 -4.86 -0.76 -8.27
N LEU A 62 -4.57 -1.98 -8.70
CA LEU A 62 -5.40 -2.74 -9.64
C LEU A 62 -6.47 -3.55 -8.91
N PRO A 63 -7.56 -3.96 -9.59
CA PRO A 63 -8.69 -4.64 -8.94
C PRO A 63 -8.33 -6.00 -8.32
N ASP A 64 -7.32 -6.69 -8.85
CA ASP A 64 -6.82 -7.99 -8.38
C ASP A 64 -5.96 -7.89 -7.11
N ILE A 65 -5.76 -6.68 -6.55
CA ILE A 65 -5.00 -6.45 -5.32
C ILE A 65 -5.50 -7.30 -4.13
N VAL A 66 -6.77 -7.70 -4.11
CA VAL A 66 -7.33 -8.58 -3.08
C VAL A 66 -6.63 -9.94 -3.01
N LEU A 67 -6.11 -10.42 -4.14
CA LEU A 67 -5.31 -11.65 -4.25
C LEU A 67 -3.83 -11.43 -3.89
N HIS A 68 -3.42 -10.17 -3.76
CA HIS A 68 -2.04 -9.74 -3.56
C HIS A 68 -1.92 -8.81 -2.34
N SER A 69 -2.70 -9.05 -1.29
CA SER A 69 -2.78 -8.15 -0.13
C SER A 69 -1.44 -7.99 0.62
N ARG A 70 -0.43 -8.85 0.36
CA ARG A 70 0.96 -8.64 0.81
C ARG A 70 1.57 -7.39 0.18
N LEU A 71 1.34 -7.19 -1.12
CA LEU A 71 1.79 -5.97 -1.80
C LEU A 71 1.09 -4.75 -1.24
N LEU A 72 -0.18 -4.85 -0.86
CA LEU A 72 -0.86 -3.74 -0.18
C LEU A 72 -0.20 -3.38 1.15
N LEU A 73 0.19 -4.38 1.96
CA LEU A 73 0.96 -4.15 3.19
C LEU A 73 2.35 -3.57 2.93
N HIS A 74 3.01 -3.99 1.86
CA HIS A 74 4.30 -3.45 1.44
C HIS A 74 4.20 -1.94 1.18
N GLU A 75 3.26 -1.54 0.34
CA GLU A 75 3.05 -0.13 0.00
C GLU A 75 2.57 0.69 1.22
N LEU A 76 1.83 0.07 2.15
CA LEU A 76 1.50 0.68 3.45
C LEU A 76 2.74 0.96 4.31
N ALA A 77 3.76 0.10 4.25
CA ALA A 77 5.02 0.33 4.94
C ALA A 77 5.76 1.54 4.36
N HIS A 78 5.78 1.68 3.03
CA HIS A 78 6.33 2.89 2.40
C HIS A 78 5.58 4.16 2.76
N HIS A 79 4.26 4.07 2.92
CA HIS A 79 3.48 5.17 3.45
C HIS A 79 3.89 5.54 4.89
N LEU A 80 4.10 4.56 5.76
CA LEU A 80 4.60 4.80 7.12
C LEU A 80 5.99 5.45 7.12
N GLN A 81 6.92 4.93 6.32
CA GLN A 81 8.28 5.46 6.19
C GLN A 81 8.24 6.93 5.71
N SER A 82 7.47 7.18 4.64
CA SER A 82 7.28 8.54 4.13
C SER A 82 6.55 9.46 5.10
N SER A 83 5.68 8.93 5.97
CA SER A 83 4.96 9.75 6.97
C SER A 83 5.86 10.14 8.14
N LYS A 84 6.85 9.31 8.47
CA LYS A 84 7.85 9.61 9.52
C LYS A 84 8.87 10.66 9.08
N LEU A 85 9.31 10.61 7.82
CA LEU A 85 10.39 11.46 7.29
C LEU A 85 9.89 12.67 6.50
N GLY A 86 8.69 12.60 5.95
CA GLY A 86 8.24 13.50 4.90
C GLY A 86 8.64 12.98 3.51
N SER A 87 7.81 13.29 2.52
CA SER A 87 7.88 12.66 1.19
C SER A 87 9.16 12.97 0.40
N ALA A 88 9.71 14.18 0.54
CA ALA A 88 10.93 14.57 -0.15
C ALA A 88 12.17 13.84 0.41
N GLU A 89 12.30 13.79 1.74
CA GLU A 89 13.38 13.10 2.41
C GLU A 89 13.31 11.59 2.17
N PHE A 90 12.12 10.99 2.29
CA PHE A 90 11.91 9.58 1.98
C PHE A 90 12.39 9.21 0.57
N LEU A 91 12.01 10.00 -0.45
CA LEU A 91 12.43 9.74 -1.82
C LEU A 91 13.96 9.83 -1.99
N GLY A 92 14.57 10.89 -1.46
CA GLY A 92 16.03 11.07 -1.54
C GLY A 92 16.79 9.91 -0.88
N THR A 93 16.37 9.52 0.33
CA THR A 93 17.00 8.40 1.04
C THR A 93 16.72 7.06 0.36
N TYR A 94 15.52 6.86 -0.20
CA TYR A 94 15.21 5.64 -0.94
C TYR A 94 16.11 5.48 -2.17
N ASP A 95 16.34 6.55 -2.92
CA ASP A 95 17.24 6.55 -4.08
C ASP A 95 18.68 6.25 -3.65
N GLU A 96 19.18 6.95 -2.62
CA GLU A 96 20.52 6.71 -2.05
C GLU A 96 20.71 5.25 -1.61
N TYR A 97 19.73 4.68 -0.91
CA TYR A 97 19.75 3.29 -0.47
C TYR A 97 19.68 2.30 -1.62
N THR A 98 18.91 2.61 -2.66
CA THR A 98 18.83 1.77 -3.86
C THR A 98 20.16 1.78 -4.62
N GLU A 99 20.83 2.92 -4.75
CA GLU A 99 22.15 3.04 -5.36
C GLU A 99 23.22 2.30 -4.55
N THR A 100 23.17 2.41 -3.22
CA THR A 100 24.20 1.87 -2.32
C THR A 100 24.07 0.35 -2.13
N TYR A 101 22.86 -0.15 -1.94
CA TYR A 101 22.61 -1.55 -1.53
C TYR A 101 21.91 -2.38 -2.62
N GLY A 102 21.41 -1.74 -3.67
CA GLY A 102 20.51 -2.35 -4.64
C GLY A 102 19.08 -2.49 -4.11
N TYR A 103 18.10 -2.60 -5.00
CA TYR A 103 16.67 -2.70 -4.66
C TYR A 103 16.37 -3.79 -3.61
N LEU A 104 16.93 -5.00 -3.79
CA LEU A 104 16.64 -6.12 -2.90
C LEU A 104 17.18 -5.93 -1.46
N ASN A 105 18.22 -5.13 -1.26
CA ASN A 105 18.81 -4.88 0.05
C ASN A 105 18.62 -3.42 0.52
N ASN A 106 17.84 -2.63 -0.20
CA ASN A 106 17.46 -1.29 0.25
C ASN A 106 16.80 -1.42 1.65
N PRO A 107 17.32 -0.74 2.69
CA PRO A 107 16.77 -0.83 4.04
C PRO A 107 15.25 -0.58 4.13
N TYR A 108 14.69 0.30 3.30
CA TYR A 108 13.24 0.53 3.28
C TYR A 108 12.46 -0.64 2.67
N GLU A 109 13.02 -1.29 1.66
CA GLU A 109 12.45 -2.50 1.05
C GLU A 109 12.52 -3.71 2.00
N VAL A 110 13.60 -3.81 2.78
CA VAL A 110 13.75 -4.83 3.83
C VAL A 110 12.73 -4.59 4.94
N GLU A 111 12.64 -3.38 5.48
CA GLU A 111 11.64 -3.02 6.50
C GLU A 111 10.21 -3.26 6.00
N ALA A 112 9.92 -2.93 4.73
CA ALA A 112 8.61 -3.17 4.14
C ALA A 112 8.26 -4.67 4.10
N ARG A 113 9.21 -5.54 3.73
CA ARG A 113 9.02 -7.00 3.75
C ARG A 113 8.87 -7.57 5.16
N GLU A 114 9.57 -7.01 6.14
CA GLU A 114 9.40 -7.38 7.55
C GLU A 114 8.01 -6.97 8.07
N PHE A 115 7.55 -5.77 7.69
CA PHE A 115 6.22 -5.29 8.00
C PHE A 115 5.13 -6.18 7.40
N GLU A 116 5.28 -6.58 6.12
CA GLU A 116 4.40 -7.56 5.49
C GLU A 116 4.34 -8.85 6.29
N ALA A 117 5.50 -9.47 6.58
CA ALA A 117 5.57 -10.78 7.22
C ALA A 117 4.90 -10.76 8.61
N LYS A 118 5.08 -9.67 9.35
CA LYS A 118 4.47 -9.47 10.66
C LYS A 118 2.94 -9.36 10.59
N TRP A 119 2.43 -8.59 9.63
CA TRP A 119 1.02 -8.18 9.64
C TRP A 119 0.12 -8.95 8.68
N TRP A 120 0.72 -9.71 7.76
CA TRP A 120 0.01 -10.48 6.74
C TRP A 120 -1.14 -11.33 7.30
N PRO A 121 -0.94 -12.19 8.33
CA PRO A 121 -2.01 -13.07 8.80
C PRO A 121 -3.22 -12.30 9.36
N GLU A 122 -2.97 -11.20 10.07
CA GLU A 122 -4.01 -10.36 10.67
C GLU A 122 -4.77 -9.58 9.60
N PHE A 123 -4.05 -8.97 8.65
CA PHE A 123 -4.63 -8.20 7.57
C PHE A 123 -5.47 -9.07 6.64
N GLU A 124 -4.97 -10.26 6.27
CA GLU A 124 -5.70 -11.21 5.43
C GLU A 124 -7.02 -11.64 6.08
N ARG A 125 -7.00 -11.90 7.41
CA ARG A 125 -8.22 -12.23 8.16
C ARG A 125 -9.24 -11.08 8.13
N LEU A 126 -8.80 -9.84 8.29
CA LEU A 126 -9.67 -8.67 8.24
C LEU A 126 -10.25 -8.44 6.85
N LEU A 127 -9.43 -8.62 5.80
CA LEU A 127 -9.88 -8.55 4.41
C LEU A 127 -10.95 -9.61 4.12
N LYS A 128 -10.70 -10.88 4.47
CA LYS A 128 -11.65 -11.98 4.28
C LYS A 128 -12.98 -11.68 4.98
N LYS A 129 -12.94 -11.26 6.24
CA LYS A 129 -14.14 -10.89 6.99
C LYS A 129 -14.93 -9.76 6.32
N LYS A 130 -14.26 -8.70 5.84
CA LYS A 130 -14.96 -7.62 5.12
C LYS A 130 -15.58 -8.07 3.80
N LEU A 131 -14.94 -9.01 3.08
CA LEU A 131 -15.50 -9.60 1.87
C LEU A 131 -16.72 -10.47 2.17
N GLU A 132 -16.68 -11.26 3.24
CA GLU A 132 -17.82 -12.05 3.74
C GLU A 132 -18.99 -11.15 4.16
N ASP A 133 -18.74 -10.14 5.00
CA ASP A 133 -19.75 -9.15 5.43
C ASP A 133 -20.36 -8.39 4.25
N SER A 134 -19.64 -8.34 3.13
CA SER A 134 -20.06 -7.72 1.87
C SER A 134 -20.88 -8.64 0.95
N GLY A 135 -21.04 -9.93 1.30
CA GLY A 135 -21.70 -10.94 0.46
C GLY A 135 -20.89 -11.33 -0.79
N ILE A 136 -19.56 -11.16 -0.76
CA ILE A 136 -18.65 -11.42 -1.90
C ILE A 136 -17.88 -12.75 -1.71
N ALA A 137 -18.26 -13.58 -0.72
CA ALA A 137 -17.61 -14.85 -0.40
C ALA A 137 -18.22 -16.06 -1.13
#